data_AF-A0A1I2LKF7-F1
#
_entry.id   AF-A0A1I2LKF7-F1
#
_cell.length_a   1.000
_cell.length_b   1.000
_cell.length_c   1.000
_cell.angle_alpha   90.00
_cell.angle_beta   90.00
_cell.angle_gamma   90.00
#
_symmetry.space_group_name_H-M   'P 1'
#
loop_
_entity.id
_entity.type
_entity.pdbx_description
1 polymer ?
#
loop_
_entity_poly.entity_id
_entity_poly.type
_entity_poly.pdbx_seq_one_letter_code
_entity_poly.pdbx_strand_id
1 'polypeptide(L)'
;MPVSEALRRLSQDPDFWTGQVAESGELHISFPVVGGYSLTLDIDLPGGDRYLGLRRPASSEPVSMGWAPVEGPFPAALHWWELESFARVIALADPLLPHPGLVTALLSPFAPAGDDDDPAEIAAVREAAYRSLRREVPAAEPSGPEQAPLPLFADDRWWPAPPVPSPQVLDEAAVAALSAPARARLQVRVGERFPHEDLSDLVRRTSSVLTRIPTQVTYAGTRPLARRIADSGDLAGVPALLSALTEAGCDHPTVLDALSEPLVPLEACWMVETLAGVEPGTLLRHHV
;
A
#
# COMPACT_ATOMS: atom_id res chain seq x y z
N MET A 1 -0.83 -3.39 12.64
CA MET A 1 -1.31 -2.33 13.57
C MET A 1 -2.35 -1.62 12.75
N PRO A 2 -3.63 -1.58 13.17
CA PRO A 2 -4.66 -1.05 12.32
C PRO A 2 -4.34 0.40 11.95
N VAL A 3 -4.61 0.76 10.69
CA VAL A 3 -4.64 2.14 10.20
C VAL A 3 -5.39 2.98 11.22
N SER A 4 -4.79 4.07 11.72
CA SER A 4 -5.46 4.93 12.68
C SER A 4 -6.74 5.50 12.06
N GLU A 5 -7.80 5.67 12.85
CA GLU A 5 -9.05 6.24 12.35
C GLU A 5 -8.83 7.65 11.77
N ALA A 6 -7.88 8.40 12.33
CA ALA A 6 -7.43 9.68 11.79
C ALA A 6 -6.88 9.54 10.36
N LEU A 7 -5.98 8.58 10.11
CA LEU A 7 -5.44 8.33 8.77
C LEU A 7 -6.52 7.83 7.81
N ARG A 8 -7.43 6.95 8.26
CA ARG A 8 -8.54 6.48 7.44
C ARG A 8 -9.42 7.66 6.98
N ARG A 9 -9.85 8.51 7.90
CA ARG A 9 -10.66 9.71 7.60
C ARG A 9 -9.92 10.66 6.66
N LEU A 10 -8.66 10.97 6.94
CA LEU A 10 -7.86 11.87 6.10
C LEU A 10 -7.59 11.29 4.72
N SER A 11 -7.39 9.97 4.60
CA SER A 11 -7.18 9.33 3.30
C SER A 11 -8.39 9.44 2.37
N GLN A 12 -9.59 9.70 2.92
CA GLN A 12 -10.83 9.90 2.18
C GLN A 12 -11.06 11.37 1.78
N ASP A 13 -10.25 12.30 2.28
CA ASP A 13 -10.30 13.71 1.95
C ASP A 13 -9.42 13.99 0.71
N PRO A 14 -9.98 14.47 -0.42
CA PRO A 14 -9.17 14.86 -1.57
C PRO A 14 -8.10 15.90 -1.21
N ASP A 15 -8.40 16.82 -0.29
CA ASP A 15 -7.50 17.91 0.09
C ASP A 15 -6.27 17.40 0.86
N PHE A 16 -6.36 16.22 1.48
CA PHE A 16 -5.22 15.55 2.09
C PHE A 16 -4.13 15.18 1.07
N TRP A 17 -4.54 14.76 -0.12
CA TRP A 17 -3.60 14.34 -1.15
C TRP A 17 -2.96 15.52 -1.89
N THR A 18 -3.65 16.67 -1.93
CA THR A 18 -3.17 17.91 -2.53
C THR A 18 -2.49 18.86 -1.53
N GLY A 19 -2.41 18.48 -0.25
CA GLY A 19 -1.79 19.28 0.80
C GLY A 19 -2.57 20.53 1.20
N GLN A 20 -3.89 20.54 0.96
CA GLN A 20 -4.80 21.66 1.27
C GLN A 20 -5.62 21.41 2.54
N VAL A 21 -5.14 20.56 3.44
CA VAL A 21 -5.85 20.16 4.65
C VAL A 21 -6.04 21.35 5.59
N ALA A 22 -7.30 21.61 5.97
CA ALA A 22 -7.63 22.65 6.94
C ALA A 22 -7.40 22.24 8.41
N GLU A 23 -7.09 20.97 8.66
CA GLU A 23 -6.80 20.46 10.00
C GLU A 23 -5.41 20.89 10.51
N SER A 24 -5.35 21.24 11.80
CA SER A 24 -4.09 21.54 12.48
C SER A 24 -3.55 20.32 13.21
N GLY A 25 -2.24 20.09 13.13
CA GLY A 25 -1.54 19.07 13.91
C GLY A 25 -0.56 18.24 13.08
N GLU A 26 -0.02 17.20 13.70
CA GLU A 26 0.89 16.26 13.07
C GLU A 26 0.25 14.86 13.06
N LEU A 27 0.38 14.16 11.93
CA LEU A 27 -0.03 12.77 11.78
C LEU A 27 1.21 11.88 11.74
N HIS A 28 1.37 11.06 12.79
CA HIS A 28 2.41 10.03 12.85
C HIS A 28 1.87 8.68 12.39
N ILE A 29 2.53 8.07 11.41
CA ILE A 29 2.16 6.78 10.83
C ILE A 29 3.37 5.85 10.91
N SER A 30 3.15 4.62 11.36
CA SER A 30 4.19 3.60 11.44
C SER A 30 3.75 2.39 10.63
N PHE A 31 4.55 2.00 9.65
CA PHE A 31 4.37 0.81 8.82
C PHE A 31 5.38 -0.28 9.23
N PRO A 32 4.98 -1.28 10.05
CA PRO A 32 5.83 -2.41 10.35
C PRO A 32 6.11 -3.22 9.08
N VAL A 33 7.39 -3.45 8.76
CA VAL A 33 7.77 -4.18 7.55
C VAL A 33 8.13 -5.62 7.92
N VAL A 34 9.29 -5.84 8.54
CA VAL A 34 9.75 -7.19 8.92
C VAL A 34 10.80 -7.12 10.02
N GLY A 35 10.84 -8.13 10.90
CA GLY A 35 11.94 -8.32 11.84
C GLY A 35 12.09 -7.20 12.87
N GLY A 36 11.01 -6.47 13.16
CA GLY A 36 11.01 -5.33 14.09
C GLY A 36 11.34 -3.98 13.44
N TYR A 37 11.65 -3.95 12.14
CA TYR A 37 11.79 -2.70 11.40
C TYR A 37 10.43 -2.10 11.04
N SER A 38 10.37 -0.78 10.98
CA SER A 38 9.22 -0.06 10.44
C SER A 38 9.63 1.23 9.75
N LEU A 39 8.91 1.57 8.68
CA LEU A 39 8.96 2.90 8.08
C LEU A 39 8.03 3.82 8.86
N THR A 40 8.50 4.99 9.26
CA THR A 40 7.70 6.01 9.94
C THR A 40 7.48 7.18 9.00
N LEU A 41 6.25 7.67 8.93
CA LEU A 41 5.87 8.83 8.16
C LEU A 41 5.21 9.84 9.09
N ASP A 42 5.85 11.00 9.23
CA ASP A 42 5.29 12.15 9.92
C ASP A 42 4.76 13.14 8.88
N ILE A 43 3.52 13.58 9.01
CA ILE A 43 2.88 14.56 8.12
C ILE A 43 2.47 15.76 8.95
N ASP A 44 3.03 16.93 8.63
CA ASP A 44 2.56 18.21 9.13
C ASP A 44 1.27 18.58 8.37
N LEU A 45 0.10 18.54 9.01
CA LEU A 45 -1.18 18.70 8.31
C LEU A 45 -1.38 20.11 7.72
N PRO A 46 -1.04 21.21 8.42
CA PRO A 46 -1.10 22.56 7.86
C PRO A 46 -0.20 22.81 6.65
N GLY A 47 1.03 22.28 6.66
CA GLY A 47 2.01 22.49 5.60
C GLY A 47 1.98 21.41 4.51
N GLY A 48 1.41 20.25 4.82
CA GLY A 48 1.47 19.02 4.02
C GLY A 48 2.87 18.41 3.90
N ASP A 49 3.84 18.92 4.65
CA ASP A 49 5.22 18.45 4.67
C ASP A 49 5.30 17.05 5.25
N ARG A 50 6.09 16.18 4.62
CA ARG A 50 6.21 14.77 4.95
C ARG A 50 7.64 14.42 5.33
N TYR A 51 7.83 13.69 6.41
CA TYR A 51 9.13 13.21 6.87
C TYR A 51 9.14 11.69 6.93
N LEU A 52 10.06 11.07 6.18
CA LEU A 52 10.26 9.62 6.22
C LEU A 52 11.39 9.28 7.17
N GLY A 53 11.15 8.30 8.03
CA GLY A 53 12.14 7.73 8.93
C GLY A 53 12.17 6.20 8.89
N LEU A 54 13.30 5.63 9.30
CA LEU A 54 13.49 4.21 9.50
C LEU A 54 13.67 3.94 11.00
N ARG A 55 12.71 3.20 11.59
CA ARG A 55 12.85 2.71 12.96
C ARG A 55 13.40 1.29 12.95
N ARG A 56 14.48 1.12 13.73
CA ARG A 56 15.18 -0.15 13.92
C ARG A 56 14.51 -1.02 14.98
N PRO A 57 14.75 -2.34 14.97
CA PRO A 57 14.31 -3.22 16.04
C PRO A 57 14.83 -2.72 17.40
N ALA A 58 13.94 -2.66 18.39
CA ALA A 58 14.22 -2.17 19.74
C ALA A 58 14.67 -0.70 19.86
N SER A 59 14.62 0.10 18.78
CA SER A 59 14.81 1.56 18.85
C SER A 59 13.47 2.26 19.04
N SER A 60 13.41 3.23 19.96
CA SER A 60 12.24 4.11 20.10
C SER A 60 12.22 5.23 19.06
N GLU A 61 13.40 5.69 18.64
CA GLU A 61 13.54 6.82 17.71
C GLU A 61 13.80 6.34 16.28
N PRO A 62 13.06 6.86 15.29
CA PRO A 62 13.35 6.63 13.88
C PRO A 62 14.54 7.49 13.43
N VAL A 63 15.38 6.94 12.54
CA VAL A 63 16.43 7.68 11.85
C VAL A 63 15.85 8.31 10.60
N SER A 64 16.02 9.62 10.43
CA SER A 64 15.50 10.34 9.25
C SER A 64 16.12 9.81 7.96
N MET A 65 15.28 9.55 6.96
CA MET A 65 15.66 9.15 5.61
C MET A 65 15.47 10.29 4.60
N GLY A 66 14.51 11.20 4.85
CA GLY A 66 14.29 12.35 3.98
C GLY A 66 13.04 13.13 4.35
N TRP A 67 12.89 14.28 3.69
CA TRP A 67 11.73 15.17 3.79
C TRP A 67 11.22 15.48 2.38
N ALA A 68 9.90 15.50 2.22
CA ALA A 68 9.22 15.80 0.97
C ALA A 68 8.11 16.83 1.23
N PRO A 69 8.15 18.01 0.59
CA PRO A 69 7.01 18.91 0.55
C PRO A 69 5.93 18.38 -0.41
N VAL A 70 4.71 18.92 -0.31
CA VAL A 70 3.53 18.51 -1.09
C VAL A 70 3.79 18.48 -2.60
N GLU A 71 4.35 19.57 -3.14
CA GLU A 71 4.55 19.76 -4.59
C GLU A 71 5.96 19.33 -5.06
N GLY A 72 6.74 18.72 -4.17
CA GLY A 72 8.17 18.49 -4.39
C GLY A 72 9.02 19.76 -4.20
N PRO A 73 10.36 19.66 -4.26
CA PRO A 73 11.17 18.55 -4.79
C PRO A 73 11.11 17.26 -3.97
N PHE A 74 11.14 16.12 -4.66
CA PHE A 74 11.05 14.80 -4.04
C PHE A 74 12.43 14.22 -3.67
N PRO A 75 12.63 13.71 -2.44
CA PRO A 75 13.86 13.08 -2.01
C PRO A 75 13.98 11.67 -2.60
N ALA A 76 15.16 11.34 -3.15
CA ALA A 76 15.52 9.97 -3.51
C ALA A 76 15.95 9.18 -2.27
N ALA A 77 15.03 8.99 -1.31
CA ALA A 77 15.31 8.27 -0.07
C ALA A 77 15.27 6.75 -0.29
N LEU A 78 14.31 6.28 -1.07
CA LEU A 78 14.14 4.89 -1.45
C LEU A 78 14.35 4.74 -2.97
N HIS A 79 14.85 3.58 -3.39
CA HIS A 79 14.65 3.13 -4.76
C HIS A 79 13.20 2.65 -4.93
N TRP A 80 12.66 2.72 -6.15
CA TRP A 80 11.28 2.30 -6.41
C TRP A 80 11.03 0.84 -6.00
N TRP A 81 11.93 -0.06 -6.39
CA TRP A 81 11.84 -1.49 -6.05
C TRP A 81 11.91 -1.76 -4.53
N GLU A 82 12.58 -0.91 -3.75
CA GLU A 82 12.63 -1.03 -2.28
C GLU A 82 11.26 -0.72 -1.68
N LEU A 83 10.64 0.40 -2.09
CA LEU A 83 9.28 0.76 -1.68
C LEU A 83 8.28 -0.34 -2.05
N GLU A 84 8.36 -0.83 -3.27
CA GLU A 84 7.47 -1.85 -3.82
C GLU A 84 7.56 -3.16 -2.99
N SER A 85 8.78 -3.61 -2.72
CA SER A 85 9.03 -4.81 -1.90
C SER A 85 8.52 -4.63 -0.46
N PHE A 86 8.73 -3.46 0.15
CA PHE A 86 8.23 -3.18 1.50
C PHE A 86 6.70 -3.16 1.54
N ALA A 87 6.05 -2.53 0.56
CA ALA A 87 4.59 -2.45 0.48
C ALA A 87 3.96 -3.84 0.31
N ARG A 88 4.55 -4.73 -0.50
CA ARG A 88 4.09 -6.14 -0.60
C ARG A 88 4.17 -6.87 0.73
N VAL A 89 5.29 -6.76 1.44
CA VAL A 89 5.47 -7.42 2.75
C VAL A 89 4.49 -6.84 3.79
N ILE A 90 4.26 -5.53 3.77
CA ILE A 90 3.26 -4.89 4.64
C ILE A 90 1.86 -5.43 4.34
N ALA A 91 1.46 -5.51 3.06
CA ALA A 91 0.14 -5.99 2.68
C ALA A 91 -0.11 -7.46 3.06
N LEU A 92 0.93 -8.29 3.00
CA LEU A 92 0.87 -9.67 3.47
C LEU A 92 0.78 -9.76 5.00
N ALA A 93 1.39 -8.83 5.73
CA ALA A 93 1.34 -8.81 7.19
C ALA A 93 0.06 -8.16 7.74
N ASP A 94 -0.52 -7.20 7.02
CA ASP A 94 -1.68 -6.43 7.43
C ASP A 94 -2.68 -6.30 6.26
N PRO A 95 -3.75 -7.11 6.24
CA PRO A 95 -4.75 -7.11 5.16
C PRO A 95 -5.49 -5.78 5.00
N LEU A 96 -5.45 -4.91 6.02
CA LEU A 96 -6.05 -3.57 5.95
C LEU A 96 -5.20 -2.59 5.11
N LEU A 97 -4.02 -3.01 4.67
CA LEU A 97 -3.08 -2.24 3.85
C LEU A 97 -2.81 -2.98 2.53
N PRO A 98 -3.81 -3.12 1.64
CA PRO A 98 -3.63 -3.83 0.37
C PRO A 98 -2.57 -3.16 -0.51
N HIS A 99 -2.00 -3.95 -1.42
CA HIS A 99 -1.03 -3.50 -2.41
C HIS A 99 -1.57 -3.70 -3.84
N PRO A 100 -1.30 -2.77 -4.76
CA PRO A 100 -0.92 -1.38 -4.51
C PRO A 100 -2.00 -0.65 -3.70
N GLY A 101 -1.63 0.30 -2.83
CA GLY A 101 -2.59 1.01 -1.99
C GLY A 101 -2.00 2.07 -1.10
N LEU A 102 -2.60 2.29 0.07
CA LEU A 102 -2.31 3.42 0.95
C LEU A 102 -0.81 3.60 1.25
N VAL A 103 -0.09 2.51 1.50
CA VAL A 103 1.36 2.53 1.74
C VAL A 103 2.10 3.10 0.52
N THR A 104 1.82 2.59 -0.66
CA THR A 104 2.43 3.05 -1.92
C THR A 104 2.08 4.50 -2.19
N ALA A 105 0.81 4.89 -2.03
CA ALA A 105 0.34 6.25 -2.25
C ALA A 105 1.06 7.26 -1.34
N LEU A 106 1.17 6.95 -0.05
CA LEU A 106 1.81 7.83 0.95
C LEU A 106 3.32 7.94 0.78
N LEU A 107 3.99 6.83 0.43
CA LEU A 107 5.45 6.76 0.40
C LEU A 107 6.05 6.99 -0.99
N SER A 108 5.25 7.01 -2.06
CA SER A 108 5.72 7.29 -3.43
C SER A 108 6.53 8.59 -3.59
N PRO A 109 6.30 9.68 -2.83
CA PRO A 109 7.16 10.88 -2.90
C PRO A 109 8.62 10.63 -2.50
N PHE A 110 8.90 9.56 -1.75
CA PHE A 110 10.24 9.21 -1.28
C PHE A 110 10.96 8.20 -2.18
N ALA A 111 10.27 7.69 -3.21
CA ALA A 111 10.79 6.78 -4.21
C ALA A 111 10.51 7.34 -5.63
N PRO A 112 11.09 8.50 -6.00
CA PRO A 112 11.02 9.00 -7.37
C PRO A 112 11.72 8.02 -8.33
N ALA A 113 11.33 8.06 -9.61
CA ALA A 113 11.95 7.23 -10.64
C ALA A 113 13.45 7.54 -10.76
N GLY A 114 14.28 6.50 -10.68
CA GLY A 114 15.70 6.54 -11.01
C GLY A 114 15.96 6.37 -12.50
N ASP A 115 17.24 6.36 -12.89
CA ASP A 115 17.65 6.24 -14.30
C ASP A 115 17.36 4.84 -14.89
N ASP A 116 17.31 3.81 -14.05
CA ASP A 116 17.05 2.42 -14.44
C ASP A 116 15.55 2.03 -14.36
N ASP A 117 14.71 2.92 -13.85
CA ASP A 117 13.28 2.65 -13.66
C ASP A 117 12.47 3.07 -14.90
N ASP A 118 11.42 2.30 -15.25
CA ASP A 118 10.44 2.72 -16.24
C ASP A 118 9.41 3.68 -15.60
N PRO A 119 9.35 4.97 -16.02
CA PRO A 119 8.40 5.92 -15.45
C PRO A 119 6.94 5.57 -15.72
N ALA A 120 6.63 4.81 -16.78
CA ALA A 120 5.28 4.34 -17.07
C ALA A 120 4.84 3.25 -16.09
N GLU A 121 5.72 2.29 -15.77
CA GLU A 121 5.46 1.26 -14.75
C GLU A 121 5.18 1.92 -13.39
N ILE A 122 6.02 2.87 -12.99
CA ILE A 122 5.85 3.62 -11.73
C ILE A 122 4.52 4.37 -11.70
N ALA A 123 4.18 5.08 -12.80
CA ALA A 123 2.93 5.82 -12.90
C ALA A 123 1.71 4.89 -12.78
N ALA A 124 1.73 3.73 -13.45
CA ALA A 124 0.65 2.76 -13.38
C ALA A 124 0.44 2.18 -11.97
N VAL A 125 1.54 1.88 -11.25
CA VAL A 125 1.43 1.41 -9.85
C VAL A 125 0.90 2.52 -8.93
N ARG A 126 1.31 3.78 -9.13
CA ARG A 126 0.76 4.92 -8.37
C ARG A 126 -0.72 5.11 -8.63
N GLU A 127 -1.11 5.03 -9.90
CA GLU A 127 -2.50 5.15 -10.33
C GLU A 127 -3.36 4.02 -9.72
N ALA A 128 -2.86 2.79 -9.76
CA ALA A 128 -3.47 1.66 -9.06
C ALA A 128 -3.57 1.88 -7.55
N ALA A 129 -2.53 2.43 -6.91
CA ALA A 129 -2.51 2.70 -5.48
C ALA A 129 -3.54 3.77 -5.07
N TYR A 130 -3.74 4.81 -5.87
CA TYR A 130 -4.78 5.82 -5.61
C TYR A 130 -6.18 5.28 -5.91
N ARG A 131 -6.35 4.46 -6.96
CA ARG A 131 -7.65 3.82 -7.25
C ARG A 131 -8.05 2.82 -6.18
N SER A 132 -7.13 2.08 -5.58
CA SER A 132 -7.47 1.12 -4.52
C SER A 132 -7.93 1.79 -3.22
N LEU A 133 -7.66 3.10 -3.02
CA LEU A 133 -8.25 3.89 -1.93
C LEU A 133 -9.77 4.04 -2.06
N ARG A 134 -10.33 3.82 -3.26
CA ARG A 134 -11.78 3.82 -3.50
C ARG A 134 -12.46 2.51 -3.08
N ARG A 135 -11.72 1.52 -2.56
CA ARG A 135 -12.35 0.28 -2.05
C ARG A 135 -13.37 0.67 -0.99
N GLU A 136 -14.63 0.33 -1.23
CA GLU A 136 -15.64 0.43 -0.19
C GLU A 136 -15.17 -0.46 0.97
N VAL A 137 -14.96 0.16 2.13
CA VAL A 137 -14.76 -0.61 3.36
C VAL A 137 -16.10 -1.33 3.57
N PRO A 138 -16.13 -2.67 3.63
CA PRO A 138 -17.37 -3.40 3.91
C PRO A 138 -18.01 -2.75 5.12
N ALA A 139 -19.28 -2.36 4.99
CA ALA A 139 -20.00 -1.76 6.10
C ALA A 139 -19.81 -2.68 7.31
N ALA A 140 -19.29 -2.13 8.41
CA ALA A 140 -19.27 -2.89 9.66
C ALA A 140 -20.67 -3.44 9.87
N GLU A 141 -20.81 -4.74 10.18
CA GLU A 141 -22.11 -5.31 10.48
C GLU A 141 -22.81 -4.35 11.44
N PRO A 142 -24.03 -3.90 11.11
CA PRO A 142 -24.69 -2.87 11.89
C PRO A 142 -24.77 -3.36 13.34
N SER A 143 -23.93 -2.78 14.19
CA SER A 143 -24.01 -2.88 15.65
C SER A 143 -25.20 -2.04 16.12
N GLY A 144 -26.37 -2.30 15.54
CA GLY A 144 -27.64 -1.85 16.07
C GLY A 144 -28.07 -2.77 17.19
N PRO A 145 -28.97 -2.32 18.08
CA PRO A 145 -29.57 -3.22 19.06
C PRO A 145 -30.27 -4.37 18.33
N GLU A 146 -30.08 -5.60 18.78
CA GLU A 146 -30.84 -6.78 18.31
C GLU A 146 -32.37 -6.63 18.53
N GLN A 147 -32.79 -5.61 19.30
CA GLN A 147 -34.18 -5.26 19.57
C GLN A 147 -34.57 -3.96 18.87
N ALA A 148 -35.82 -3.91 18.38
CA ALA A 148 -36.41 -2.68 17.87
C ALA A 148 -36.29 -1.55 18.93
N PRO A 149 -35.77 -0.36 18.55
CA PRO A 149 -35.72 0.79 19.43
C PRO A 149 -37.06 1.04 20.10
N LEU A 150 -37.05 1.26 21.41
CA LEU A 150 -38.22 1.84 22.08
C LEU A 150 -38.57 3.17 21.39
N PRO A 151 -39.86 3.58 21.35
CA PRO A 151 -40.28 4.80 20.64
C PRO A 151 -39.51 6.08 21.04
N LEU A 152 -38.96 6.12 22.25
CA LEU A 152 -38.13 7.23 22.73
C LEU A 152 -36.78 7.36 22.00
N PHE A 153 -36.26 6.24 21.49
CA PHE A 153 -34.99 6.15 20.75
C PHE A 153 -35.23 5.96 19.24
N ALA A 154 -36.43 6.20 18.72
CA ALA A 154 -36.69 6.06 17.28
C ALA A 154 -36.15 7.23 16.44
N ASP A 155 -35.63 8.27 17.10
CA ASP A 155 -35.10 9.47 16.46
C ASP A 155 -33.63 9.26 16.06
N ASP A 156 -33.31 9.62 14.82
CA ASP A 156 -32.00 9.45 14.18
C ASP A 156 -30.85 10.08 14.97
N ARG A 157 -31.11 11.05 15.86
CA ARG A 157 -30.07 11.62 16.74
C ARG A 157 -29.53 10.63 17.79
N TRP A 158 -30.24 9.54 18.05
CA TRP A 158 -29.83 8.49 18.99
C TRP A 158 -29.03 7.38 18.31
N TRP A 159 -28.98 7.37 16.97
CA TRP A 159 -28.27 6.37 16.18
C TRP A 159 -27.15 7.05 15.38
N PRO A 160 -26.03 6.35 15.13
CA PRO A 160 -25.06 6.82 14.16
C PRO A 160 -25.78 7.01 12.82
N ALA A 161 -25.69 8.20 12.22
CA ALA A 161 -26.18 8.40 10.87
C ALA A 161 -25.53 7.34 9.95
N PRO A 162 -26.30 6.69 9.07
CA PRO A 162 -25.71 5.76 8.11
C PRO A 162 -24.61 6.52 7.35
N PRO A 163 -23.43 5.90 7.14
CA PRO A 163 -22.36 6.56 6.42
C PRO A 163 -22.90 6.99 5.07
N VAL A 164 -22.84 8.30 4.79
CA VAL A 164 -23.10 8.83 3.45
C VAL A 164 -22.09 8.16 2.53
N PRO A 165 -22.50 7.59 1.38
CA PRO A 165 -21.55 7.02 0.43
C PRO A 165 -20.49 8.09 0.14
N SER A 166 -19.25 7.75 0.48
CA SER A 166 -18.13 8.67 0.36
C SER A 166 -18.06 9.11 -1.10
N PRO A 167 -18.12 10.42 -1.41
CA PRO A 167 -17.81 10.88 -2.76
C PRO A 167 -16.45 10.29 -3.14
N GLN A 168 -16.30 9.80 -4.37
CA GLN A 168 -15.05 9.19 -4.82
C GLN A 168 -13.86 10.02 -4.35
N VAL A 169 -13.06 9.45 -3.44
CA VAL A 169 -12.01 10.12 -2.66
C VAL A 169 -11.07 10.95 -3.55
N LEU A 170 -10.83 10.47 -4.76
CA LEU A 170 -10.10 11.17 -5.81
C LEU A 170 -10.80 10.91 -7.14
N ASP A 171 -11.07 11.96 -7.93
CA ASP A 171 -11.53 11.81 -9.31
C ASP A 171 -10.39 11.35 -10.24
N GLU A 172 -10.70 10.97 -11.48
CA GLU A 172 -9.68 10.50 -12.43
C GLU A 172 -8.63 11.56 -12.78
N ALA A 173 -9.00 12.85 -12.73
CA ALA A 173 -8.06 13.94 -13.02
C ALA A 173 -7.04 14.11 -11.89
N ALA A 174 -7.49 14.02 -10.63
CA ALA A 174 -6.64 14.04 -9.45
C ALA A 174 -5.72 12.82 -9.41
N VAL A 175 -6.24 11.62 -9.71
CA VAL A 175 -5.43 10.40 -9.83
C VAL A 175 -4.34 10.57 -10.89
N ALA A 176 -4.67 11.07 -12.08
CA ALA A 176 -3.70 11.30 -13.14
C ALA A 176 -2.62 12.33 -12.74
N ALA A 177 -3.01 13.40 -12.04
CA ALA A 177 -2.07 14.42 -11.56
C ALA A 177 -1.11 13.87 -10.50
N LEU A 178 -1.62 13.14 -9.51
CA LEU A 178 -0.83 12.55 -8.43
C LEU A 178 0.08 11.41 -8.90
N SER A 179 -0.33 10.70 -9.95
CA SER A 179 0.44 9.57 -10.50
C SER A 179 1.51 9.99 -11.50
N ALA A 180 1.57 11.29 -11.85
CA ALA A 180 2.55 11.81 -12.80
C ALA A 180 3.99 11.48 -12.35
N PRO A 181 4.91 11.16 -13.29
CA PRO A 181 6.27 10.80 -12.95
C PRO A 181 6.98 11.91 -12.16
N ALA A 182 7.35 11.59 -10.93
CA ALA A 182 8.17 12.45 -10.09
C ALA A 182 9.65 12.19 -10.40
N ARG A 183 10.40 13.23 -10.81
CA ARG A 183 11.86 13.14 -10.93
C ARG A 183 12.52 13.48 -9.61
N ALA A 184 13.51 12.67 -9.23
CA ALA A 184 14.38 12.95 -8.09
C ALA A 184 15.06 14.30 -8.27
N ARG A 185 14.90 15.20 -7.29
CA ARG A 185 15.59 16.50 -7.28
C ARG A 185 16.52 16.66 -6.09
N LEU A 186 16.36 15.83 -5.06
CA LEU A 186 17.19 15.84 -3.86
C LEU A 186 17.79 14.44 -3.61
N GLN A 187 19.11 14.32 -3.75
CA GLN A 187 19.84 13.09 -3.46
C GLN A 187 20.17 13.04 -1.96
N VAL A 188 19.30 12.39 -1.18
CA VAL A 188 19.48 12.27 0.28
C VAL A 188 20.36 11.08 0.68
N ARG A 189 20.44 10.05 -0.17
CA ARG A 189 21.25 8.84 0.05
C ARG A 189 22.76 9.07 0.01
N VAL A 190 23.25 10.23 -0.45
CA VAL A 190 24.70 10.53 -0.39
C VAL A 190 25.13 11.12 0.95
N GLY A 191 24.17 11.42 1.84
CA GLY A 191 24.45 12.04 3.14
C GLY A 191 25.00 11.04 4.16
N GLU A 192 26.03 11.44 4.91
CA GLU A 192 26.67 10.59 5.94
C GLU A 192 25.73 10.12 7.04
N ARG A 193 24.62 10.84 7.27
CA ARG A 193 23.61 10.49 8.28
C ARG A 193 22.53 9.55 7.76
N PHE A 194 22.56 9.20 6.47
CA PHE A 194 21.58 8.31 5.89
C PHE A 194 21.78 6.87 6.40
N PRO A 195 20.72 6.15 6.82
CA PRO A 195 20.83 4.85 7.48
C PRO A 195 21.08 3.70 6.50
N HIS A 196 22.24 3.69 5.83
CA HIS A 196 22.57 2.72 4.78
C HIS A 196 22.57 1.27 5.24
N GLU A 197 23.20 0.99 6.39
CA GLU A 197 23.33 -0.37 6.92
C GLU A 197 21.96 -0.93 7.32
N ASP A 198 21.15 -0.12 8.00
CA ASP A 198 19.81 -0.49 8.45
C ASP A 198 18.86 -0.71 7.27
N LEU A 199 18.90 0.18 6.26
CA LEU A 199 18.11 0.02 5.04
C LEU A 199 18.52 -1.25 4.28
N SER A 200 19.82 -1.53 4.17
CA SER A 200 20.34 -2.73 3.51
C SER A 200 19.92 -4.01 4.26
N ASP A 201 19.92 -4.00 5.59
CA ASP A 201 19.44 -5.13 6.40
C ASP A 201 17.93 -5.33 6.22
N LEU A 202 17.16 -4.24 6.21
CA LEU A 202 15.71 -4.28 5.95
C LEU A 202 15.41 -4.87 4.57
N VAL A 203 16.07 -4.37 3.51
CA VAL A 203 15.98 -4.91 2.14
C VAL A 203 16.22 -6.43 2.13
N ARG A 204 17.34 -6.87 2.71
CA ARG A 204 17.73 -8.29 2.73
C ARG A 204 16.67 -9.16 3.42
N ARG A 205 16.08 -8.67 4.52
CA ARG A 205 15.02 -9.37 5.25
C ARG A 205 13.72 -9.42 4.44
N THR A 206 13.33 -8.32 3.83
CA THR A 206 12.17 -8.23 2.95
C THR A 206 12.29 -9.20 1.79
N SER A 207 13.43 -9.22 1.08
CA SER A 207 13.68 -10.20 0.01
C SER A 207 13.63 -11.64 0.53
N SER A 208 14.13 -11.90 1.75
CA SER A 208 14.05 -13.22 2.37
C SER A 208 12.61 -13.65 2.69
N VAL A 209 11.70 -12.71 3.00
CA VAL A 209 10.27 -13.02 3.17
C VAL A 209 9.66 -13.38 1.83
N LEU A 210 9.76 -12.48 0.85
CA LEU A 210 9.11 -12.65 -0.47
C LEU A 210 9.58 -13.92 -1.19
N THR A 211 10.87 -14.23 -1.14
CA THR A 211 11.43 -15.45 -1.77
C THR A 211 10.96 -16.76 -1.12
N ARG A 212 10.52 -16.73 0.14
CA ARG A 212 10.02 -17.91 0.85
C ARG A 212 8.56 -18.19 0.57
N ILE A 213 7.76 -17.19 0.22
CA ILE A 213 6.30 -17.33 0.04
C ILE A 213 5.95 -18.47 -0.93
N PRO A 214 6.49 -18.53 -2.17
CA PRO A 214 6.18 -19.62 -3.11
C PRO A 214 6.48 -21.03 -2.61
N THR A 215 7.33 -21.15 -1.58
CA THR A 215 7.80 -22.43 -1.04
C THR A 215 7.05 -22.88 0.21
N GLN A 216 6.16 -22.04 0.75
CA GLN A 216 5.32 -22.43 1.88
C GLN A 216 4.35 -23.52 1.45
N VAL A 217 4.03 -24.44 2.36
CA VAL A 217 3.20 -25.63 2.07
C VAL A 217 1.87 -25.26 1.41
N THR A 218 1.24 -24.18 1.86
CA THR A 218 -0.03 -23.65 1.33
C THR A 218 0.06 -23.22 -0.14
N TYR A 219 1.24 -22.76 -0.61
CA TYR A 219 1.41 -22.18 -1.95
C TYR A 219 2.24 -23.06 -2.89
N ALA A 220 3.03 -23.99 -2.36
CA ALA A 220 3.97 -24.79 -3.13
C ALA A 220 3.28 -25.58 -4.26
N GLY A 221 2.06 -26.08 -4.02
CA GLY A 221 1.26 -26.80 -5.01
C GLY A 221 0.71 -25.92 -6.13
N THR A 222 0.48 -24.64 -5.88
CA THR A 222 -0.11 -23.70 -6.85
C THR A 222 0.93 -22.92 -7.65
N ARG A 223 2.19 -22.91 -7.19
CA ARG A 223 3.32 -22.23 -7.85
C ARG A 223 3.46 -22.54 -9.35
N PRO A 224 3.35 -23.79 -9.86
CA PRO A 224 3.44 -24.04 -11.30
C PRO A 224 2.36 -23.31 -12.11
N LEU A 225 1.15 -23.18 -11.54
CA LEU A 225 0.06 -22.44 -12.18
C LEU A 225 0.33 -20.93 -12.15
N ALA A 226 0.76 -20.38 -11.01
CA ALA A 226 1.16 -18.97 -10.91
C ALA A 226 2.30 -18.62 -11.89
N ARG A 227 3.30 -19.49 -12.04
CA ARG A 227 4.38 -19.30 -13.04
C ARG A 227 3.86 -19.28 -14.47
N ARG A 228 2.93 -20.17 -14.84
CA ARG A 228 2.34 -20.15 -16.19
C ARG A 228 1.64 -18.82 -16.48
N ILE A 229 0.90 -18.28 -15.52
CA ILE A 229 0.22 -16.98 -15.65
C ILE A 229 1.25 -15.85 -15.81
N ALA A 230 2.29 -15.85 -14.96
CA ALA A 230 3.37 -14.86 -15.04
C ALA A 230 4.14 -14.93 -16.36
N ASP A 231 4.45 -16.13 -16.85
CA ASP A 231 5.20 -16.33 -18.10
C ASP A 231 4.36 -15.98 -19.34
N SER A 232 3.02 -16.16 -19.29
CA SER A 232 2.14 -15.87 -20.41
C SER A 232 1.65 -14.42 -20.46
N GLY A 233 1.68 -13.71 -19.33
CA GLY A 233 1.08 -12.38 -19.22
C GLY A 233 -0.46 -12.40 -19.21
N ASP A 234 -1.09 -13.57 -19.04
CA ASP A 234 -2.54 -13.74 -19.21
C ASP A 234 -3.24 -14.03 -17.89
N LEU A 235 -3.96 -13.03 -17.36
CA LEU A 235 -4.73 -13.13 -16.13
C LEU A 235 -5.97 -14.03 -16.22
N ALA A 236 -6.34 -14.56 -17.40
CA ALA A 236 -7.45 -15.51 -17.53
C ALA A 236 -7.25 -16.79 -16.69
N GLY A 237 -6.01 -17.10 -16.29
CA GLY A 237 -5.70 -18.21 -15.39
C GLY A 237 -5.96 -17.93 -13.90
N VAL A 238 -6.23 -16.69 -13.49
CA VAL A 238 -6.42 -16.30 -12.08
C VAL A 238 -7.55 -17.07 -11.38
N PRO A 239 -8.74 -17.28 -11.98
CA PRO A 239 -9.80 -18.06 -11.33
C PRO A 239 -9.37 -19.49 -11.00
N ALA A 240 -8.60 -20.15 -11.88
CA ALA A 240 -8.07 -21.48 -11.62
C ALA A 240 -7.02 -21.47 -10.50
N LEU A 241 -6.22 -20.41 -10.42
CA LEU A 241 -5.26 -20.21 -9.32
C LEU A 241 -5.98 -20.03 -7.99
N LEU A 242 -7.02 -19.20 -7.96
CA LEU A 242 -7.86 -19.00 -6.77
C LEU A 242 -8.50 -20.30 -6.31
N SER A 243 -9.11 -21.09 -7.22
CA SER A 243 -9.67 -22.41 -6.86
C SER A 243 -8.61 -23.34 -6.25
N ALA A 244 -7.42 -23.43 -6.86
CA ALA A 244 -6.35 -24.27 -6.36
C ALA A 244 -5.82 -23.82 -4.98
N LEU A 245 -5.78 -22.51 -4.72
CA LEU A 245 -5.42 -21.95 -3.41
C LEU A 245 -6.46 -22.28 -2.35
N THR A 246 -7.75 -22.13 -2.67
CA THR A 246 -8.85 -22.49 -1.77
C THR A 246 -8.86 -23.98 -1.46
N GLU A 247 -8.63 -24.85 -2.45
CA GLU A 247 -8.48 -26.30 -2.25
C GLU A 247 -7.25 -26.66 -1.40
N ALA A 248 -6.17 -25.90 -1.52
CA ALA A 248 -4.99 -26.03 -0.67
C ALA A 248 -5.17 -25.50 0.76
N GLY A 249 -6.36 -24.96 1.08
CA GLY A 249 -6.69 -24.42 2.40
C GLY A 249 -6.10 -23.03 2.66
N CYS A 250 -5.83 -22.24 1.62
CA CYS A 250 -5.42 -20.85 1.78
C CYS A 250 -6.57 -20.02 2.36
N ASP A 251 -6.35 -19.42 3.53
CA ASP A 251 -7.28 -18.53 4.23
C ASP A 251 -6.74 -17.09 4.33
N HIS A 252 -5.61 -16.79 3.68
CA HIS A 252 -4.97 -15.49 3.77
C HIS A 252 -5.81 -14.42 3.02
N PRO A 253 -6.41 -13.43 3.72
CA PRO A 253 -7.36 -12.49 3.11
C PRO A 253 -6.73 -11.67 1.98
N THR A 254 -5.53 -11.10 2.17
CA THR A 254 -4.81 -10.37 1.11
C THR A 254 -4.62 -11.20 -0.17
N VAL A 255 -4.40 -12.51 -0.05
CA VAL A 255 -4.20 -13.40 -1.21
C VAL A 255 -5.53 -13.64 -1.91
N LEU A 256 -6.58 -13.91 -1.15
CA LEU A 256 -7.90 -14.20 -1.70
C LEU A 256 -8.51 -12.96 -2.36
N ASP A 257 -8.49 -11.81 -1.66
CA ASP A 257 -9.07 -10.55 -2.14
C ASP A 257 -8.41 -10.06 -3.44
N ALA A 258 -7.08 -10.18 -3.53
CA ALA A 258 -6.32 -9.78 -4.72
C ALA A 258 -6.64 -10.64 -5.96
N LEU A 259 -7.15 -11.87 -5.78
CA LEU A 259 -7.41 -12.82 -6.86
C LEU A 259 -8.90 -13.02 -7.16
N SER A 260 -9.80 -12.73 -6.21
CA SER A 260 -11.25 -12.90 -6.39
C SER A 260 -11.91 -11.68 -7.03
N GLU A 261 -11.68 -10.51 -6.45
CA GLU A 261 -12.33 -9.25 -6.81
C GLU A 261 -11.31 -8.11 -6.83
N PRO A 262 -10.30 -8.17 -7.73
CA PRO A 262 -9.30 -7.12 -7.85
C PRO A 262 -9.97 -5.82 -8.32
N LEU A 263 -9.73 -4.72 -7.61
CA LEU A 263 -10.22 -3.40 -8.03
C LEU A 263 -9.50 -2.89 -9.27
N VAL A 264 -8.23 -3.28 -9.39
CA VAL A 264 -7.36 -2.97 -10.53
C VAL A 264 -6.59 -4.23 -10.89
N PRO A 265 -6.32 -4.50 -12.18
CA PRO A 265 -5.59 -5.70 -12.60
C PRO A 265 -4.26 -5.90 -11.87
N LEU A 266 -3.60 -4.79 -11.49
CA LEU A 266 -2.33 -4.80 -10.78
C LEU A 266 -2.39 -5.51 -9.41
N GLU A 267 -3.55 -5.56 -8.74
CA GLU A 267 -3.73 -6.35 -7.51
C GLU A 267 -3.51 -7.84 -7.78
N ALA A 268 -4.07 -8.36 -8.87
CA ALA A 268 -3.85 -9.73 -9.27
C ALA A 268 -2.40 -9.96 -9.74
N CYS A 269 -1.83 -9.00 -10.47
CA CYS A 269 -0.47 -9.12 -11.01
C CYS A 269 0.59 -9.35 -9.92
N TRP A 270 0.64 -8.47 -8.90
CA TRP A 270 1.68 -8.60 -7.86
C TRP A 270 1.50 -9.88 -7.05
N MET A 271 0.26 -10.32 -6.83
CA MET A 271 -0.04 -11.55 -6.10
C MET A 271 0.44 -12.77 -6.89
N VAL A 272 0.13 -12.83 -8.18
CA VAL A 272 0.62 -13.88 -9.07
C VAL A 272 2.15 -13.91 -9.10
N GLU A 273 2.81 -12.76 -9.23
CA GLU A 273 4.27 -12.67 -9.23
C GLU A 273 4.86 -13.21 -7.92
N THR A 274 4.27 -12.82 -6.79
CA THR A 274 4.69 -13.24 -5.45
C THR A 274 4.52 -14.73 -5.25
N LEU A 275 3.43 -15.33 -5.73
CA LEU A 275 3.19 -16.78 -5.65
C LEU A 275 4.04 -17.58 -6.64
N ALA A 276 4.35 -17.01 -7.80
CA ALA A 276 5.24 -17.61 -8.80
C ALA A 276 6.71 -17.61 -8.35
N GLY A 277 7.08 -16.60 -7.55
CA GLY A 277 8.46 -16.33 -7.14
C GLY A 277 9.28 -15.72 -8.28
N VAL A 278 8.65 -14.88 -9.10
CA VAL A 278 9.30 -14.10 -10.15
C VAL A 278 9.64 -12.70 -9.63
N GLU A 279 10.43 -11.96 -10.41
CA GLU A 279 10.79 -10.59 -10.07
C GLU A 279 9.54 -9.68 -10.08
N PRO A 280 9.36 -8.82 -9.06
CA PRO A 280 8.32 -7.79 -9.07
C PRO A 280 8.31 -6.98 -10.38
N GLY A 281 7.12 -6.77 -10.96
CA GLY A 281 6.94 -6.01 -12.19
C GLY A 281 6.99 -6.84 -13.48
N THR A 282 7.36 -8.13 -13.41
CA THR A 282 7.38 -9.03 -14.56
C THR A 282 6.02 -9.09 -15.28
N LEU A 283 4.95 -9.31 -14.54
CA LEU A 283 3.59 -9.40 -15.06
C LEU A 283 2.99 -8.01 -15.29
N LEU A 284 3.36 -7.03 -14.47
CA LEU A 284 2.94 -5.64 -14.63
C LEU A 284 3.27 -5.09 -16.03
N ARG A 285 4.46 -5.39 -16.56
CA ARG A 285 4.89 -4.98 -17.91
C ARG A 285 4.00 -5.47 -19.06
N HIS A 286 3.19 -6.49 -18.84
CA HIS A 286 2.22 -6.97 -19.83
C HIS A 286 0.90 -6.19 -19.81
N HIS A 287 0.68 -5.37 -18.77
CA HIS A 287 -0.60 -4.73 -18.46
C HIS A 287 -0.51 -3.21 -18.32
N VAL A 288 0.65 -2.61 -18.59
CA VAL A 288 0.91 -1.17 -18.57
C VAL A 288 1.26 -0.68 -19.97
#